data_AF-A0AAC8TAP6-F1
#
_entry.id   AF-A0AAC8TAP6-F1
#
_cell.length_a   1.000
_cell.length_b   1.000
_cell.length_c   1.000
_cell.angle_alpha   90.00
_cell.angle_beta   90.00
_cell.angle_gamma   90.00
#
_symmetry.space_group_name_H-M   'P 1'
#
loop_
_entity.id
_entity.type
_entity.pdbx_description
1 polymer ?
#
loop_
_entity_poly.entity_id
_entity_poly.type
_entity_poly.pdbx_seq_one_letter_code
_entity_poly.pdbx_strand_id
1 'polypeptide(L)'
;MKLHVWNAFASNNSGSYTIVGRFEEEEQAARVAAELKEVLEAHGVWWDAANSERKEPERPSPLDVFIQKHGLTAGEDIGGWEDWPNYSGKQAPEAWAIGHQVFVHHDYTLTLPRTLGEFIYARGGRVETELDHAHHPLVSIFELWKGQHGQEETSSLLEALVEELNAEDGPLVTGVDGKVRPAWKEGDGFGEPMLRVGAVFEELPTSYTAVERIARRHHLHISVKVFEAWPDTDPLAFLRPCQPPLKRERTAPPPA
;
A
#
# COMPACT_ATOMS: atom_id res chain seq x y z
N MET A 1 -46.21 -16.55 28.71
CA MET A 1 -45.67 -15.70 27.62
C MET A 1 -44.17 -15.95 27.55
N LYS A 2 -43.62 -16.31 26.39
CA LYS A 2 -42.18 -16.55 26.20
C LYS A 2 -41.62 -15.44 25.32
N LEU A 3 -40.57 -14.78 25.79
CA LEU A 3 -39.87 -13.71 25.08
C LEU A 3 -38.59 -14.33 24.51
N HIS A 4 -38.47 -14.32 23.18
CA HIS A 4 -37.26 -14.73 22.49
C HIS A 4 -36.47 -13.47 22.16
N VAL A 5 -35.29 -13.33 22.78
CA VAL A 5 -34.34 -12.28 22.45
C VAL A 5 -33.33 -12.89 21.50
N TRP A 6 -33.21 -12.33 20.31
CA TRP A 6 -32.18 -12.68 19.34
C TRP A 6 -31.15 -11.56 19.35
N ASN A 7 -29.90 -11.92 19.62
CA ASN A 7 -28.78 -11.00 19.51
C ASN A 7 -28.18 -11.20 18.11
N ALA A 8 -28.43 -10.27 17.21
CA ALA A 8 -27.79 -10.25 15.90
C ALA A 8 -26.53 -9.38 16.02
N PHE A 9 -25.37 -9.96 15.77
CA PHE A 9 -24.13 -9.22 15.63
C PHE A 9 -24.02 -8.76 14.17
N ALA A 10 -24.24 -7.48 13.94
CA ALA A 10 -23.85 -6.84 12.70
C ALA A 10 -22.48 -6.21 12.95
N SER A 11 -21.42 -6.85 12.44
CA SER A 11 -20.15 -6.14 12.27
C SER A 11 -20.28 -5.27 11.02
N ASN A 12 -19.70 -4.07 11.04
CA ASN A 12 -19.55 -3.29 9.82
C ASN A 12 -18.35 -3.87 9.06
N ASN A 13 -18.63 -4.60 7.97
CA ASN A 13 -17.63 -5.40 7.28
C ASN A 13 -16.84 -4.57 6.28
N SER A 14 -16.22 -3.49 6.73
CA SER A 14 -15.42 -2.63 5.86
C SER A 14 -14.05 -2.37 6.47
N GLY A 15 -13.07 -3.06 5.92
CA GLY A 15 -11.65 -2.79 6.11
C GLY A 15 -11.02 -2.39 4.79
N SER A 16 -9.72 -2.13 4.82
CA SER A 16 -8.90 -2.01 3.62
C SER A 16 -8.33 -3.37 3.23
N TYR A 17 -7.95 -3.53 1.97
CA TYR A 17 -7.20 -4.67 1.49
C TYR A 17 -5.87 -4.19 0.93
N THR A 18 -4.79 -4.90 1.24
CA THR A 18 -3.46 -4.62 0.65
C THR A 18 -2.70 -5.90 0.39
N ILE A 19 -2.16 -6.07 -0.82
CA ILE A 19 -1.20 -7.13 -1.13
C ILE A 19 0.09 -6.51 -1.66
N VAL A 20 1.22 -7.06 -1.23
CA VAL A 20 2.56 -6.65 -1.64
C VAL A 20 3.27 -7.85 -2.25
N GLY A 21 3.54 -7.76 -3.56
CA GLY A 21 4.36 -8.71 -4.30
C GLY A 21 5.79 -8.19 -4.48
N ARG A 22 6.79 -9.07 -4.46
CA ARG A 22 8.18 -8.75 -4.76
C ARG A 22 8.68 -9.52 -5.97
N PHE A 23 9.50 -8.85 -6.77
CA PHE A 23 10.16 -9.38 -7.96
C PHE A 23 11.68 -9.24 -7.84
N GLU A 24 12.42 -9.99 -8.66
CA GLU A 24 13.86 -9.84 -8.77
C GLU A 24 14.23 -8.55 -9.51
N GLU A 25 13.44 -8.15 -10.50
CA GLU A 25 13.70 -7.00 -11.38
C GLU A 25 12.63 -5.88 -11.23
N GLU A 26 13.07 -4.63 -11.13
CA GLU A 26 12.15 -3.47 -11.02
C GLU A 26 11.24 -3.35 -12.26
N GLU A 27 11.79 -3.61 -13.45
CA GLU A 27 11.03 -3.55 -14.70
C GLU A 27 9.92 -4.60 -14.76
N GLN A 28 10.14 -5.76 -14.14
CA GLN A 28 9.14 -6.81 -14.05
C GLN A 28 8.03 -6.41 -13.08
N ALA A 29 8.38 -5.87 -11.91
CA ALA A 29 7.40 -5.31 -10.97
C ALA A 29 6.54 -4.23 -11.66
N ALA A 30 7.16 -3.28 -12.36
CA ALA A 30 6.44 -2.24 -13.10
C ALA A 30 5.49 -2.79 -14.17
N ARG A 31 5.92 -3.79 -14.97
CA ARG A 31 5.05 -4.43 -15.97
C ARG A 31 3.85 -5.14 -15.34
N VAL A 32 4.08 -5.87 -14.23
CA VAL A 32 3.02 -6.57 -13.51
C VAL A 32 2.02 -5.59 -12.90
N ALA A 33 2.50 -4.52 -12.26
CA ALA A 33 1.64 -3.48 -11.71
C ALA A 33 0.79 -2.80 -12.80
N ALA A 34 1.38 -2.51 -13.95
CA ALA A 34 0.64 -1.90 -15.08
C ALA A 34 -0.46 -2.83 -15.62
N GLU A 35 -0.17 -4.12 -15.77
CA GLU A 35 -1.16 -5.09 -16.26
C GLU A 35 -2.28 -5.32 -15.22
N LEU A 36 -1.94 -5.37 -13.93
CA LEU A 36 -2.93 -5.40 -12.84
C LEU A 36 -3.79 -4.15 -12.83
N LYS A 37 -3.18 -2.97 -12.96
CA LYS A 37 -3.91 -1.70 -13.01
C LYS A 37 -4.94 -1.69 -14.14
N GLU A 38 -4.52 -2.09 -15.35
CA GLU A 38 -5.39 -2.14 -16.53
C GLU A 38 -6.62 -3.04 -16.31
N VAL A 39 -6.41 -4.26 -15.79
CA VAL A 39 -7.55 -5.17 -15.55
C VAL A 39 -8.44 -4.71 -14.41
N LEU A 40 -7.89 -4.16 -13.32
CA LEU A 40 -8.65 -3.68 -12.18
C LEU A 40 -9.53 -2.48 -12.57
N GLU A 41 -8.97 -1.52 -13.30
CA GLU A 41 -9.72 -0.36 -13.83
C GLU A 41 -10.83 -0.81 -14.79
N ALA A 42 -10.52 -1.70 -15.73
CA ALA A 42 -11.52 -2.23 -16.66
C ALA A 42 -12.64 -2.98 -15.92
N HIS A 43 -12.30 -3.78 -14.91
CA HIS A 43 -13.27 -4.51 -14.11
C HIS A 43 -14.14 -3.57 -13.26
N GLY A 44 -13.55 -2.52 -12.67
CA GLY A 44 -14.29 -1.51 -11.92
C GLY A 44 -15.33 -0.77 -12.77
N VAL A 45 -14.99 -0.43 -14.01
CA VAL A 45 -15.94 0.17 -14.97
C VAL A 45 -17.07 -0.79 -15.32
N TRP A 46 -16.73 -2.05 -15.62
CA TRP A 46 -17.73 -3.09 -15.92
C TRP A 46 -18.68 -3.31 -14.73
N TRP A 47 -18.13 -3.29 -13.52
CA TRP A 47 -18.87 -3.49 -12.29
C TRP A 47 -19.83 -2.35 -11.98
N ASP A 48 -19.35 -1.10 -12.05
CA ASP A 48 -20.14 0.09 -11.77
C ASP A 48 -21.35 0.17 -12.73
N ALA A 49 -21.15 -0.17 -14.00
CA ALA A 49 -22.23 -0.28 -14.98
C ALA A 49 -23.30 -1.30 -14.55
N ALA A 50 -22.90 -2.51 -14.17
CA ALA A 50 -23.83 -3.55 -13.75
C ALA A 50 -24.59 -3.20 -12.44
N ASN A 51 -23.86 -2.64 -11.47
CA ASN A 51 -24.43 -2.21 -10.19
C ASN A 51 -25.45 -1.07 -10.36
N SER A 52 -25.14 -0.08 -11.21
CA SER A 52 -26.03 1.06 -11.47
C SER A 52 -27.38 0.63 -12.06
N GLU A 53 -27.40 -0.43 -12.86
CA GLU A 53 -28.61 -0.97 -13.47
C GLU A 53 -29.35 -1.99 -12.59
N ARG A 54 -28.78 -2.37 -11.43
CA ARG A 54 -29.26 -3.45 -10.56
C ARG A 54 -29.54 -4.75 -11.32
N LYS A 55 -28.73 -5.02 -12.35
CA LYS A 55 -28.82 -6.25 -13.15
C LYS A 55 -27.68 -7.17 -12.79
N GLU A 56 -27.89 -8.45 -13.04
CA GLU A 56 -26.79 -9.39 -13.03
C GLU A 56 -25.78 -8.98 -14.12
N PRO A 57 -24.49 -8.83 -13.78
CA PRO A 57 -23.49 -8.42 -14.75
C PRO A 57 -23.35 -9.42 -15.91
N GLU A 58 -23.29 -8.94 -17.15
CA GLU A 58 -23.00 -9.81 -18.30
C GLU A 58 -21.57 -10.37 -18.21
N ARG A 59 -21.44 -11.69 -18.34
CA ARG A 59 -20.15 -12.41 -18.33
C ARG A 59 -19.68 -12.70 -19.77
N PRO A 60 -18.36 -12.83 -20.02
CA PRO A 60 -17.27 -12.73 -19.04
C PRO A 60 -16.96 -11.29 -18.65
N SER A 61 -16.60 -11.08 -17.39
CA SER A 61 -16.04 -9.83 -16.91
C SER A 61 -14.59 -9.65 -17.40
N PRO A 62 -14.03 -8.43 -17.37
CA PRO A 62 -12.61 -8.20 -17.67
C PRO A 62 -11.67 -9.08 -16.84
N LEU A 63 -12.01 -9.34 -15.57
CA LEU A 63 -11.23 -10.20 -14.68
C LEU A 63 -11.34 -11.69 -15.09
N ASP A 64 -12.50 -12.15 -15.56
CA ASP A 64 -12.64 -13.52 -16.08
C ASP A 64 -11.76 -13.75 -17.31
N VAL A 65 -11.75 -12.78 -18.23
CA VAL A 65 -10.89 -12.83 -19.43
C VAL A 65 -9.42 -12.85 -19.03
N PHE A 66 -9.05 -12.05 -18.03
CA PHE A 66 -7.69 -12.01 -17.49
C PHE A 66 -7.28 -13.34 -16.85
N ILE A 67 -8.14 -13.92 -16.00
CA ILE A 67 -7.92 -15.23 -15.37
C ILE A 67 -7.69 -16.30 -16.43
N GLN A 68 -8.54 -16.35 -17.46
CA GLN A 68 -8.41 -17.29 -18.57
C GLN A 68 -7.11 -17.07 -19.37
N LYS A 69 -6.78 -15.81 -19.70
CA LYS A 69 -5.58 -15.43 -20.46
C LYS A 69 -4.29 -15.89 -19.77
N HIS A 70 -4.24 -15.84 -18.44
CA HIS A 70 -3.06 -16.20 -17.66
C HIS A 70 -3.10 -17.61 -17.08
N GLY A 71 -4.16 -18.38 -17.34
CA GLY A 71 -4.32 -19.74 -16.79
C GLY A 71 -4.39 -19.76 -15.26
N LEU A 72 -4.96 -18.72 -14.66
CA LEU A 72 -5.13 -18.60 -13.21
C LEU A 72 -6.34 -19.40 -12.73
N THR A 73 -6.42 -19.67 -11.43
CA THR A 73 -7.53 -20.42 -10.85
C THR A 73 -8.77 -19.53 -10.74
N ALA A 74 -9.84 -19.85 -11.46
CA ALA A 74 -11.14 -19.27 -11.17
C ALA A 74 -11.68 -19.90 -9.87
N GLY A 75 -11.78 -19.12 -8.80
CA GLY A 75 -12.52 -19.53 -7.60
C GLY A 75 -14.02 -19.40 -7.85
N GLU A 76 -14.82 -20.27 -7.20
CA GLU A 76 -16.28 -20.31 -7.35
C GLU A 76 -16.97 -18.99 -6.96
N ASP A 77 -16.30 -18.17 -6.14
CA ASP A 77 -16.82 -16.88 -5.63
C ASP A 77 -16.11 -15.63 -6.20
N ILE A 78 -15.13 -15.77 -7.11
CA ILE A 78 -14.31 -14.62 -7.55
C ILE A 78 -15.15 -13.51 -8.22
N GLY A 79 -15.12 -12.32 -7.62
CA GLY A 79 -15.84 -11.16 -8.15
C GLY A 79 -17.35 -11.35 -8.12
N GLY A 80 -17.85 -12.16 -7.18
CA GLY A 80 -19.26 -12.18 -6.82
C GLY A 80 -19.72 -10.82 -6.27
N TRP A 81 -21.03 -10.60 -6.19
CA TRP A 81 -21.64 -9.32 -5.76
C TRP A 81 -21.07 -8.78 -4.42
N GLU A 82 -20.48 -9.63 -3.59
CA GLU A 82 -19.97 -9.23 -2.27
C GLU A 82 -18.48 -8.86 -2.25
N ASP A 83 -17.72 -9.18 -3.31
CA ASP A 83 -16.25 -9.17 -3.27
C ASP A 83 -15.59 -7.94 -3.90
N TRP A 84 -16.34 -7.12 -4.63
CA TRP A 84 -15.81 -5.90 -5.23
C TRP A 84 -16.13 -4.67 -4.37
N PRO A 85 -15.26 -3.64 -4.35
CA PRO A 85 -15.56 -2.40 -3.66
C PRO A 85 -16.81 -1.68 -4.17
N ASN A 86 -17.74 -1.38 -3.25
CA ASN A 86 -19.06 -0.85 -3.59
C ASN A 86 -19.43 0.48 -2.88
N TYR A 87 -18.64 0.89 -1.89
CA TYR A 87 -18.98 2.02 -1.01
C TYR A 87 -17.82 2.99 -0.76
N SER A 88 -16.71 2.88 -1.48
CA SER A 88 -15.69 3.94 -1.54
C SER A 88 -16.02 4.95 -2.63
N GLY A 89 -15.31 6.08 -2.64
CA GLY A 89 -15.29 6.99 -3.78
C GLY A 89 -14.47 6.45 -4.98
N LYS A 90 -13.91 5.22 -4.87
CA LYS A 90 -13.03 4.61 -5.87
C LYS A 90 -13.77 3.46 -6.57
N GLN A 91 -13.68 3.40 -7.89
CA GLN A 91 -14.37 2.37 -8.70
C GLN A 91 -13.62 1.03 -8.73
N ALA A 92 -12.33 1.03 -8.40
CA ALA A 92 -11.47 -0.14 -8.49
C ALA A 92 -10.32 -0.06 -7.47
N PRO A 93 -9.76 -1.21 -7.06
CA PRO A 93 -8.45 -1.27 -6.41
C PRO A 93 -7.37 -0.63 -7.28
N GLU A 94 -6.43 0.04 -6.63
CA GLU A 94 -5.29 0.67 -7.27
C GLU A 94 -4.10 -0.30 -7.29
N ALA A 95 -3.41 -0.40 -8.42
CA ALA A 95 -2.17 -1.15 -8.54
C ALA A 95 -1.02 -0.26 -9.00
N TRP A 96 0.13 -0.37 -8.34
CA TRP A 96 1.35 0.38 -8.68
C TRP A 96 2.60 -0.40 -8.28
N ALA A 97 3.76 0.07 -8.72
CA ALA A 97 5.05 -0.50 -8.35
C ALA A 97 5.94 0.57 -7.71
N ILE A 98 6.80 0.13 -6.78
CA ILE A 98 7.87 0.91 -6.16
C ILE A 98 9.09 0.00 -6.11
N GLY A 99 10.18 0.39 -6.78
CA GLY A 99 11.35 -0.47 -6.95
C GLY A 99 10.98 -1.87 -7.42
N HIS A 100 11.32 -2.88 -6.62
CA HIS A 100 11.08 -4.29 -6.90
C HIS A 100 9.73 -4.82 -6.40
N GLN A 101 8.86 -3.96 -5.88
CA GLN A 101 7.60 -4.35 -5.28
C GLN A 101 6.39 -3.87 -6.09
N VAL A 102 5.35 -4.68 -6.09
CA VAL A 102 4.02 -4.40 -6.64
C VAL A 102 3.04 -4.32 -5.49
N PHE A 103 2.19 -3.31 -5.50
CA PHE A 103 1.14 -3.10 -4.53
C PHE A 103 -0.22 -3.19 -5.22
N VAL A 104 -1.19 -3.85 -4.60
CA VAL A 104 -2.60 -3.65 -4.89
C VAL A 104 -3.30 -3.26 -3.61
N HIS A 105 -4.03 -2.15 -3.62
CA HIS A 105 -4.69 -1.60 -2.46
C HIS A 105 -6.10 -1.15 -2.79
N HIS A 106 -7.00 -1.33 -1.83
CA HIS A 106 -8.27 -0.63 -1.80
C HIS A 106 -8.60 -0.26 -0.35
N ASP A 107 -9.05 0.97 -0.14
CA ASP A 107 -9.31 1.55 1.18
C ASP A 107 -10.56 0.97 1.87
N TYR A 108 -11.47 0.42 1.08
CA TYR A 108 -12.74 -0.12 1.53
C TYR A 108 -13.13 -1.38 0.75
N THR A 109 -12.93 -2.57 1.29
CA THR A 109 -13.44 -3.82 0.72
C THR A 109 -13.52 -4.92 1.77
N LEU A 110 -14.33 -5.94 1.50
CA LEU A 110 -14.37 -7.16 2.28
C LEU A 110 -13.10 -7.97 2.08
N THR A 111 -12.80 -8.27 0.83
CA THR A 111 -11.60 -8.98 0.39
C THR A 111 -11.30 -8.58 -1.05
N LEU A 112 -10.28 -9.16 -1.68
CA LEU A 112 -10.08 -9.12 -3.13
C LEU A 112 -9.81 -10.53 -3.67
N PRO A 113 -10.00 -10.75 -4.99
CA PRO A 113 -9.71 -12.03 -5.61
C PRO A 113 -8.29 -12.54 -5.33
N ARG A 114 -8.17 -13.78 -4.82
CA ARG A 114 -6.88 -14.47 -4.62
C ARG A 114 -6.03 -14.57 -5.89
N THR A 115 -6.67 -14.49 -7.05
CA THR A 115 -6.02 -14.49 -8.36
C THR A 115 -5.04 -13.35 -8.56
N LEU A 116 -5.17 -12.24 -7.83
CA LEU A 116 -4.18 -11.16 -7.84
C LEU A 116 -2.82 -11.66 -7.31
N GLY A 117 -2.83 -12.39 -6.20
CA GLY A 117 -1.65 -13.05 -5.65
C GLY A 117 -1.13 -14.18 -6.53
N GLU A 118 -2.03 -15.02 -7.07
CA GLU A 118 -1.65 -16.06 -8.03
C GLU A 118 -0.96 -15.49 -9.26
N PHE A 119 -1.43 -14.35 -9.76
CA PHE A 119 -0.82 -13.66 -10.90
C PHE A 119 0.61 -13.19 -10.57
N ILE A 120 0.84 -12.64 -9.38
CA ILE A 120 2.19 -12.28 -8.91
C ILE A 120 3.11 -13.50 -8.97
N TYR A 121 2.67 -14.66 -8.47
CA TYR A 121 3.44 -15.91 -8.54
C TYR A 121 3.65 -16.42 -9.97
N ALA A 122 2.60 -16.40 -10.80
CA ALA A 122 2.66 -16.83 -12.20
C ALA A 122 3.64 -15.98 -13.02
N ARG A 123 3.86 -14.73 -12.59
CA ARG A 123 4.84 -13.81 -13.17
C ARG A 123 6.23 -13.93 -12.54
N GLY A 124 6.50 -14.92 -11.68
CA GLY A 124 7.80 -15.16 -11.06
C GLY A 124 8.09 -14.29 -9.83
N GLY A 125 7.10 -13.54 -9.35
CA GLY A 125 7.18 -12.81 -8.09
C GLY A 125 6.80 -13.68 -6.89
N ARG A 126 6.80 -13.07 -5.71
CA ARG A 126 6.33 -13.68 -4.47
C ARG A 126 5.53 -12.67 -3.66
N VAL A 127 4.38 -13.08 -3.14
CA VAL A 127 3.64 -12.29 -2.16
C VAL A 127 4.41 -12.28 -0.83
N GLU A 128 4.78 -11.09 -0.37
CA GLU A 128 5.46 -10.86 0.92
C GLU A 128 4.47 -10.57 2.05
N THR A 129 3.45 -9.77 1.74
CA THR A 129 2.43 -9.33 2.69
C THR A 129 1.07 -9.36 2.02
N GLU A 130 0.07 -9.85 2.74
CA GLU A 130 -1.35 -9.75 2.40
C GLU A 130 -2.09 -9.34 3.68
N LEU A 131 -2.72 -8.18 3.64
CA LEU A 131 -3.57 -7.64 4.69
C LEU A 131 -5.00 -7.71 4.18
N ASP A 132 -5.67 -8.79 4.52
CA ASP A 132 -7.07 -9.03 4.19
C ASP A 132 -7.93 -8.40 5.29
N HIS A 133 -8.68 -7.36 4.94
CA HIS A 133 -9.67 -6.72 5.81
C HIS A 133 -9.11 -5.93 7.02
N ALA A 134 -8.11 -5.07 6.82
CA ALA A 134 -7.55 -4.23 7.88
C ALA A 134 -8.50 -3.09 8.28
N HIS A 135 -8.86 -3.00 9.56
CA HIS A 135 -9.78 -1.98 10.11
C HIS A 135 -9.08 -0.75 10.68
N HIS A 136 -7.77 -0.86 10.92
CA HIS A 136 -6.97 0.20 11.49
C HIS A 136 -5.98 0.77 10.46
N PRO A 137 -5.37 1.94 10.74
CA PRO A 137 -4.47 2.58 9.79
C PRO A 137 -3.30 1.69 9.39
N LEU A 138 -2.96 1.74 8.10
CA LEU A 138 -1.82 1.00 7.55
C LEU A 138 -0.53 1.79 7.77
N VAL A 139 0.42 1.14 8.44
CA VAL A 139 1.76 1.67 8.68
C VAL A 139 2.68 1.22 7.57
N SER A 140 3.38 2.20 6.98
CA SER A 140 4.34 1.99 5.91
C SER A 140 5.75 2.21 6.47
N ILE A 141 6.63 1.21 6.36
CA ILE A 141 8.05 1.32 6.69
C ILE A 141 8.86 1.25 5.41
N PHE A 142 9.42 2.39 5.00
CA PHE A 142 10.37 2.46 3.89
C PHE A 142 11.77 2.14 4.41
N GLU A 143 12.38 1.11 3.86
CA GLU A 143 13.78 0.76 4.06
C GLU A 143 14.57 1.28 2.85
N LEU A 144 15.45 2.25 3.10
CA LEU A 144 16.27 2.90 2.08
C LEU A 144 17.70 2.34 2.09
N TRP A 145 18.16 1.90 0.92
CA TRP A 145 19.44 1.20 0.74
C TRP A 145 20.33 1.95 -0.23
N LYS A 146 21.65 1.93 0.03
CA LYS A 146 22.61 2.55 -0.87
C LYS A 146 22.68 1.80 -2.20
N GLY A 147 22.65 2.53 -3.32
CA GLY A 147 23.07 1.99 -4.61
C GLY A 147 24.58 1.67 -4.65
N GLN A 148 25.01 0.90 -5.64
CA GLN A 148 26.39 0.41 -5.76
C GLN A 148 27.46 1.50 -6.00
N HIS A 149 27.09 2.77 -6.21
CA HIS A 149 27.98 3.78 -6.80
C HIS A 149 28.15 5.10 -6.01
N GLY A 150 27.68 5.21 -4.77
CA GLY A 150 27.86 6.44 -3.97
C GLY A 150 29.10 6.41 -3.06
N GLN A 151 30.08 7.30 -3.27
CA GLN A 151 31.12 7.60 -2.27
C GLN A 151 30.73 8.72 -1.29
N GLU A 152 29.49 9.22 -1.35
CA GLU A 152 29.05 10.29 -0.47
C GLU A 152 29.09 9.90 1.02
N GLU A 153 29.40 10.91 1.84
CA GLU A 153 29.35 10.84 3.28
C GLU A 153 27.90 10.57 3.72
N THR A 154 27.69 9.41 4.36
CA THR A 154 26.35 8.88 4.64
C THR A 154 25.51 9.83 5.50
N SER A 155 26.10 10.47 6.51
CA SER A 155 25.38 11.40 7.38
C SER A 155 24.80 12.59 6.61
N SER A 156 25.60 13.23 5.75
CA SER A 156 25.16 14.38 4.94
C SER A 156 24.03 14.01 3.97
N LEU A 157 24.11 12.82 3.36
CA LEU A 157 23.08 12.28 2.49
C LEU A 157 21.75 12.04 3.25
N LEU A 158 21.82 11.38 4.41
CA LEU A 158 20.63 11.08 5.20
C LEU A 158 19.96 12.34 5.75
N GLU A 159 20.74 13.33 6.18
CA GLU A 159 20.21 14.65 6.56
C GLU A 159 19.46 15.30 5.39
N ALA A 160 20.08 15.37 4.21
CA ALA A 160 19.45 16.00 3.04
C ALA A 160 18.16 15.28 2.61
N LEU A 161 18.18 13.95 2.63
CA LEU A 161 17.01 13.11 2.35
C LEU A 161 15.87 13.38 3.33
N VAL A 162 16.15 13.37 4.63
CA VAL A 162 15.13 13.56 5.68
C VAL A 162 14.56 14.98 5.63
N GLU A 163 15.38 15.99 5.38
CA GLU A 163 14.93 17.37 5.17
C GLU A 163 13.97 17.48 3.99
N GLU A 164 14.28 16.83 2.87
CA GLU A 164 13.43 16.86 1.68
C GLU A 164 12.11 16.10 1.87
N LEU A 165 12.16 14.95 2.54
CA LEU A 165 10.94 14.19 2.90
C LEU A 165 10.02 15.00 3.83
N ASN A 166 10.59 15.87 4.68
CA ASN A 166 9.89 16.74 5.63
C ASN A 166 9.77 18.21 5.17
N ALA A 167 10.03 18.50 3.89
CA ALA A 167 9.77 19.84 3.34
C ALA A 167 8.28 20.20 3.48
N GLU A 168 7.93 21.48 3.36
CA GLU A 168 6.53 21.95 3.49
C GLU A 168 5.58 21.24 2.49
N ASP A 169 6.09 20.92 1.30
CA ASP A 169 5.42 20.15 0.25
C ASP A 169 5.84 18.67 0.22
N GLY A 170 6.65 18.23 1.19
CA GLY A 170 7.18 16.87 1.30
C GLY A 170 6.12 15.85 1.71
N PRO A 171 6.27 14.57 1.34
CA PRO A 171 5.27 13.54 1.59
C PRO A 171 5.04 13.25 3.08
N LEU A 172 6.03 13.48 3.95
CA LEU A 172 5.86 13.30 5.39
C LEU A 172 5.14 14.48 6.07
N VAL A 173 4.82 15.52 5.31
CA VAL A 173 4.03 16.68 5.77
C VAL A 173 2.65 16.67 5.14
N THR A 174 2.57 16.47 3.81
CA THR A 174 1.31 16.62 3.07
C THR A 174 0.52 15.33 2.87
N GLY A 175 1.16 14.16 2.95
CA GLY A 175 0.50 12.88 2.65
C GLY A 175 0.02 12.09 3.87
N VAL A 176 0.31 12.54 5.08
CA VAL A 176 0.11 11.79 6.33
C VAL A 176 -1.23 12.08 6.99
N ASP A 177 -1.80 11.10 7.69
CA ASP A 177 -3.13 11.20 8.31
C ASP A 177 -3.24 12.17 9.51
N GLY A 178 -2.11 12.76 9.91
CA GLY A 178 -1.98 13.67 11.05
C GLY A 178 -2.08 13.02 12.44
N LYS A 179 -2.60 11.79 12.56
CA LYS A 179 -2.79 11.08 13.84
C LYS A 179 -1.50 10.43 14.30
N VAL A 180 -0.74 9.84 13.37
CA VAL A 180 0.55 9.22 13.66
C VAL A 180 1.67 10.07 13.09
N ARG A 181 2.53 10.62 13.97
CA ARG A 181 3.68 11.39 13.52
C ARG A 181 4.70 10.46 12.83
N PRO A 182 5.14 10.75 11.60
CA PRO A 182 6.25 10.05 10.98
C PRO A 182 7.48 9.97 11.89
N ALA A 183 8.23 8.89 11.74
CA ALA A 183 9.46 8.63 12.48
C ALA A 183 10.51 8.03 11.56
N TRP A 184 11.79 8.19 11.87
CA TRP A 184 12.85 7.60 11.07
C TRP A 184 14.09 7.32 11.91
N LYS A 185 14.86 6.32 11.49
CA LYS A 185 16.05 5.90 12.23
C LYS A 185 17.10 5.33 11.29
N GLU A 186 18.35 5.74 11.47
CA GLU A 186 19.49 5.17 10.76
C GLU A 186 19.68 3.69 11.09
N GLY A 187 20.20 2.93 10.13
CA GLY A 187 20.65 1.56 10.38
C GLY A 187 21.89 1.53 11.27
N ASP A 188 21.98 0.52 12.13
CA ASP A 188 23.05 0.38 13.14
C ASP A 188 24.11 -0.67 12.77
N GLY A 189 24.04 -1.27 11.57
CA GLY A 189 24.93 -2.38 11.23
C GLY A 189 25.01 -2.78 9.77
N PHE A 190 25.85 -3.78 9.53
CA PHE A 190 25.99 -4.42 8.22
C PHE A 190 24.73 -5.22 7.89
N GLY A 191 24.22 -5.07 6.66
CA GLY A 191 23.00 -5.75 6.22
C GLY A 191 21.71 -5.05 6.66
N GLU A 192 21.80 -3.87 7.28
CA GLU A 192 20.67 -3.01 7.62
C GLU A 192 20.47 -1.92 6.56
N PRO A 193 19.23 -1.44 6.35
CA PRO A 193 18.99 -0.27 5.52
C PRO A 193 19.69 0.94 6.12
N MET A 194 20.14 1.87 5.26
CA MET A 194 20.77 3.11 5.73
C MET A 194 19.81 3.93 6.58
N LEU A 195 18.54 3.96 6.18
CA LEU A 195 17.50 4.69 6.87
C LEU A 195 16.20 3.90 6.80
N ARG A 196 15.50 3.85 7.92
CA ARG A 196 14.09 3.44 7.99
C ARG A 196 13.23 4.67 8.18
N VAL A 197 12.18 4.80 7.39
CA VAL A 197 11.18 5.86 7.52
C VAL A 197 9.83 5.21 7.71
N GLY A 198 9.16 5.52 8.81
CA GLY A 198 7.81 5.06 9.13
C GLY A 198 6.80 6.18 9.01
N ALA A 199 5.65 5.91 8.39
CA ALA A 199 4.53 6.84 8.29
C ALA A 199 3.19 6.11 8.09
N VAL A 200 2.10 6.82 8.36
CA VAL A 200 0.73 6.44 8.01
C VAL A 200 0.23 7.48 7.03
N PHE A 201 -0.09 7.06 5.79
CA PHE A 201 -0.54 7.97 4.74
C PHE A 201 -2.03 7.84 4.47
N GLU A 202 -2.63 8.94 4.03
CA GLU A 202 -4.02 8.98 3.56
C GLU A 202 -4.15 8.33 2.18
N GLU A 203 -3.26 8.70 1.25
CA GLU A 203 -3.24 8.17 -0.13
C GLU A 203 -1.91 7.44 -0.37
N LEU A 204 -1.93 6.10 -0.24
CA LEU A 204 -0.74 5.26 -0.36
C LEU A 204 -0.02 5.43 -1.71
N PRO A 205 -0.69 5.31 -2.89
CA PRO A 205 0.01 5.31 -4.17
C PRO A 205 0.75 6.62 -4.43
N THR A 206 0.09 7.76 -4.18
CA THR A 206 0.67 9.09 -4.35
C THR A 206 1.84 9.31 -3.40
N SER A 207 1.67 8.98 -2.13
CA SER A 207 2.70 9.20 -1.10
C SER A 207 3.91 8.31 -1.31
N TYR A 208 3.71 7.04 -1.64
CA TYR A 208 4.80 6.09 -1.91
C TYR A 208 5.61 6.52 -3.12
N THR A 209 4.94 6.92 -4.21
CA THR A 209 5.59 7.43 -5.42
C THR A 209 6.41 8.70 -5.13
N ALA A 210 5.90 9.58 -4.27
CA ALA A 210 6.62 10.78 -3.86
C ALA A 210 7.88 10.45 -3.05
N VAL A 211 7.79 9.51 -2.11
CA VAL A 211 8.95 9.01 -1.32
C VAL A 211 9.98 8.35 -2.22
N GLU A 212 9.57 7.45 -3.13
CA GLU A 212 10.47 6.80 -4.09
C GLU A 212 11.18 7.83 -4.98
N ARG A 213 10.45 8.79 -5.53
CA ARG A 213 11.03 9.84 -6.38
C ARG A 213 12.10 10.65 -5.64
N ILE A 214 11.89 10.94 -4.36
CA ILE A 214 12.90 11.58 -3.52
C ILE A 214 14.09 10.62 -3.33
N ALA A 215 13.86 9.39 -2.89
CA ALA A 215 14.90 8.38 -2.67
C ALA A 215 15.80 8.16 -3.91
N ARG A 216 15.21 8.07 -5.11
CA ARG A 216 15.95 7.87 -6.37
C ARG A 216 16.84 9.05 -6.74
N ARG A 217 16.45 10.29 -6.43
CA ARG A 217 17.32 11.47 -6.63
C ARG A 217 18.56 11.44 -5.73
N HIS A 218 18.45 10.77 -4.58
CA HIS A 218 19.56 10.49 -3.66
C HIS A 218 20.26 9.15 -3.97
N HIS A 219 20.00 8.54 -5.13
CA HIS A 219 20.58 7.27 -5.57
C HIS A 219 20.36 6.09 -4.59
N LEU A 220 19.19 6.08 -3.94
CA LEU A 220 18.78 5.04 -3.00
C LEU A 220 17.77 4.09 -3.65
N HIS A 221 17.89 2.81 -3.30
CA HIS A 221 16.86 1.81 -3.53
C HIS A 221 15.91 1.77 -2.36
N ILE A 222 14.66 1.40 -2.61
CA ILE A 222 13.60 1.42 -1.62
C ILE A 222 12.91 0.05 -1.56
N SER A 223 12.57 -0.37 -0.34
CA SER A 223 11.64 -1.48 -0.09
C SER A 223 10.66 -1.02 0.98
N VAL A 224 9.39 -1.37 0.84
CA VAL A 224 8.33 -0.99 1.75
C VAL A 224 7.78 -2.23 2.44
N LYS A 225 7.67 -2.14 3.77
CA LYS A 225 6.90 -3.10 4.59
C LYS A 225 5.61 -2.42 5.02
N VAL A 226 4.52 -3.16 4.98
CA VAL A 226 3.19 -2.66 5.37
C VAL A 226 2.61 -3.57 6.44
N PHE A 227 2.00 -2.97 7.47
CA PHE A 227 1.26 -3.69 8.50
C PHE A 227 0.15 -2.81 9.10
N GLU A 228 -0.85 -3.44 9.71
CA GLU A 228 -1.93 -2.75 10.41
C GLU A 228 -1.50 -2.32 11.83
N ALA A 229 -1.76 -1.07 12.20
CA ALA A 229 -1.53 -0.59 13.57
C ALA A 229 -2.72 -0.85 14.49
N TRP A 230 -2.49 -1.40 15.67
CA TRP A 230 -3.53 -1.50 16.69
C TRP A 230 -3.71 -0.15 17.41
N PRO A 231 -4.92 0.14 17.91
CA PRO A 231 -5.18 1.35 18.68
C PRO A 231 -4.32 1.38 19.96
N ASP A 232 -4.23 2.55 20.58
CA ASP A 232 -3.66 2.77 21.91
C ASP A 232 -2.12 2.77 22.05
N THR A 233 -1.38 2.54 20.97
CA THR A 233 0.10 2.65 21.00
C THR A 233 0.63 3.41 19.80
N ASP A 234 1.76 4.11 19.96
CA ASP A 234 2.47 4.69 18.82
C ASP A 234 3.12 3.56 18.01
N PRO A 235 2.63 3.25 16.79
CA PRO A 235 3.13 2.12 16.03
C PRO A 235 4.57 2.34 15.53
N LEU A 236 5.09 3.57 15.64
CA LEU A 236 6.42 3.95 15.20
C LEU A 236 7.39 4.20 16.36
N ALA A 237 7.03 3.82 17.59
CA ALA A 237 7.86 4.05 18.78
C ALA A 237 9.29 3.49 18.65
N PHE A 238 9.48 2.37 17.94
CA PHE A 238 10.79 1.74 17.72
C PHE A 238 11.74 2.53 16.80
N LEU A 239 11.20 3.46 16.01
CA LEU A 239 11.97 4.40 15.19
C LEU A 239 12.31 5.70 15.93
N ARG A 240 11.95 5.81 17.21
CA ARG A 240 12.21 7.02 18.02
C ARG A 240 13.41 6.83 18.97
N PRO A 241 14.11 7.93 19.33
CA PRO A 241 13.99 9.27 18.74
C PRO A 241 14.45 9.28 17.28
N CYS A 242 13.96 10.25 16.50
CA CYS A 242 14.31 10.32 15.09
C CYS A 242 15.80 10.62 14.91
N GLN A 243 16.46 9.86 14.03
CA GLN A 243 17.88 10.01 13.71
C GLN A 243 18.10 9.82 12.20
N PRO A 244 18.74 10.79 11.50
CA PRO A 244 19.31 12.04 12.01
C PRO A 244 18.24 13.06 12.43
N PRO A 245 18.53 14.02 13.31
CA PRO A 245 17.58 15.08 13.66
C PRO A 245 17.34 16.03 12.48
N LEU A 246 16.14 16.61 12.39
CA LEU A 246 15.89 17.72 11.48
C LEU A 246 16.69 18.96 11.91
N LYS A 247 17.18 19.72 10.93
CA LYS A 247 17.80 21.05 11.10
C LYS A 247 16.77 22.09 11.49
N ARG A 248 15.52 21.88 11.08
CA ARG A 248 14.38 22.77 11.37
C ARG A 248 13.48 22.11 12.40
N GLU A 249 12.93 22.89 13.32
CA GLU A 249 11.82 22.42 14.13
C GLU A 249 10.63 22.14 13.22
N ARG A 250 10.04 20.96 13.38
CA ARG A 250 8.85 20.59 12.64
C ARG A 250 7.72 21.51 13.10
N THR A 251 7.22 22.35 12.21
CA THR A 251 5.98 23.09 12.45
C THR A 251 4.92 22.06 12.79
N ALA A 252 4.37 22.14 14.00
CA ALA A 252 3.34 21.21 14.42
C ALA A 252 2.22 21.24 13.38
N PRO A 253 1.66 20.08 12.98
CA PRO A 253 0.46 20.10 12.17
C PRO A 253 -0.57 20.97 12.90
N PRO A 254 -1.35 21.79 12.17
CA PRO A 254 -2.41 22.57 12.79
C PRO A 254 -3.29 21.62 13.63
N PRO A 255 -3.73 22.04 14.83
CA PRO A 255 -4.60 21.21 15.64
C PRO A 255 -5.81 20.78 14.80
N ALA A 256 -6.09 19.48 14.78
CA ALA A 256 -7.23 18.88 14.10
C ALA A 256 -8.57 19.43 14.64
#